data_AF-A0A151BM31-F1
#
_entry.id   AF-A0A151BM31-F1
#
_cell.length_a   1.000
_cell.length_b   1.000
_cell.length_c   1.000
_cell.angle_alpha   90.00
_cell.angle_beta   90.00
_cell.angle_gamma   90.00
#
_symmetry.space_group_name_H-M   'P 1'
#
loop_
_entity.id
_entity.type
_entity.pdbx_description
1 polymer ?
#
loop_
_entity_poly.entity_id
_entity_poly.type
_entity_poly.pdbx_seq_one_letter_code
_entity_poly.pdbx_strand_id
1 'polypeptide(L)'
;MLLRLAQIMEGFGVKASFCVVGEKARVMESRGRTDVINALRGQDVAYQSNLHSVHPVISEYLSEKGWDEGVEEVRLRESQGVEAVSRIFGVKPSAFIQPGGSWAPETPYALRSMGIPVYADGIFESEPFWFCGCLCLKAAMHFPEHSTREDLEVLASRFEEIYNSKKAGGLITVVLHPCMFLTENFWDAVNFAGGTNPPDGRLKKPKIRPERDVEESLRTFERFVGFILEHPYVEVVTFRDLPKLYGEPDGRTLTLKQAFELAEEASKRNGWYLIGGISVSPAEALRLLLELLVEGLSKGMEPMSIPVRFTLGPTSKPSTFGSRIRLSLKEILDLCRSARAFMDRCGRVPAALELEGSIYGPGDLLKLVAETVLSYRESGSLPEALEVSGLSPLPEVVDRWSLAERVRSQWRWVIFPEGFESKRIEEMTLWQSWTMRLAVLQHVNS
;
A
#
# COMPACT_ATOMS: atom_id res chain seq x y z
N MET A 1 8.58 16.05 23.72
CA MET A 1 7.99 16.36 22.39
C MET A 1 6.66 15.65 22.16
N LEU A 2 6.58 14.31 22.14
CA LEU A 2 5.31 13.57 21.90
C LEU A 2 4.11 14.11 22.71
N LEU A 3 4.28 14.26 24.03
CA LEU A 3 3.25 14.83 24.91
C LEU A 3 2.77 16.21 24.45
N ARG A 4 3.71 17.10 24.05
CA ARG A 4 3.39 18.47 23.64
C ARG A 4 2.64 18.51 22.31
N LEU A 5 3.03 17.66 21.35
CA LEU A 5 2.31 17.55 20.08
C LEU A 5 0.89 17.00 20.29
N ALA A 6 0.74 15.97 21.14
CA ALA A 6 -0.58 15.44 21.48
C ALA A 6 -1.47 16.49 22.15
N GLN A 7 -0.91 17.29 23.07
CA GLN A 7 -1.63 18.39 23.73
C GLN A 7 -2.03 19.52 22.77
N ILE A 8 -1.21 19.83 21.77
CA ILE A 8 -1.59 20.82 20.73
C ILE A 8 -2.81 20.31 19.97
N MET A 9 -2.80 19.06 19.50
CA MET A 9 -3.93 18.48 18.77
C MET A 9 -5.20 18.45 19.64
N GLU A 10 -5.06 18.05 20.90
CA GLU A 10 -6.16 18.06 21.88
C GLU A 10 -6.70 19.47 22.15
N GLY A 11 -5.83 20.48 22.20
CA GLY A 11 -6.23 21.89 22.33
C GLY A 11 -7.09 22.40 21.18
N PHE A 12 -6.92 21.83 19.98
CA PHE A 12 -7.79 22.06 18.83
C PHE A 12 -9.00 21.12 18.77
N GLY A 13 -9.15 20.19 19.72
CA GLY A 13 -10.25 19.21 19.73
C GLY A 13 -10.15 18.15 18.63
N VAL A 14 -8.98 17.95 18.03
CA VAL A 14 -8.75 17.01 16.93
C VAL A 14 -7.73 15.93 17.31
N LYS A 15 -7.62 14.89 16.49
CA LYS A 15 -6.67 13.79 16.69
C LYS A 15 -5.61 13.76 15.59
N ALA A 16 -4.40 13.34 15.94
CA ALA A 16 -3.35 12.94 15.01
C ALA A 16 -3.06 11.44 15.13
N SER A 17 -2.42 10.89 14.10
CA SER A 17 -1.92 9.51 14.11
C SER A 17 -0.44 9.49 14.54
N PHE A 18 -0.16 8.91 15.70
CA PHE A 18 1.20 8.76 16.23
C PHE A 18 1.76 7.40 15.87
N CYS A 19 2.81 7.39 15.04
CA CYS A 19 3.44 6.19 14.55
C CYS A 19 4.54 5.75 15.53
N VAL A 20 4.32 4.65 16.22
CA VAL A 20 5.17 4.23 17.34
C VAL A 20 5.98 3.00 16.98
N VAL A 21 7.30 3.11 17.15
CA VAL A 21 8.24 1.98 17.09
C VAL A 21 8.01 1.06 18.29
N GLY A 22 8.03 -0.27 18.08
CA GLY A 22 7.84 -1.25 19.15
C GLY A 22 8.80 -1.05 20.34
N GLU A 23 10.10 -0.87 20.05
CA GLU A 23 11.11 -0.53 21.05
C GLU A 23 10.81 0.79 21.76
N LYS A 24 10.33 1.81 21.04
CA LYS A 24 9.98 3.10 21.64
C LYS A 24 8.83 2.96 22.64
N ALA A 25 7.82 2.14 22.33
CA ALA A 25 6.73 1.83 23.25
C ALA A 25 7.28 1.18 24.53
N ARG A 26 8.11 0.12 24.38
CA ARG A 26 8.74 -0.59 25.51
C ARG A 26 9.60 0.35 26.37
N VAL A 27 10.35 1.26 25.77
CA VAL A 27 11.16 2.27 26.48
C VAL A 27 10.30 3.29 27.24
N MET A 28 9.14 3.69 26.70
CA MET A 28 8.23 4.58 27.41
C MET A 28 7.62 3.90 28.65
N GLU A 29 7.21 2.64 28.51
CA GLU A 29 6.69 1.83 29.61
C GLU A 29 7.74 1.61 30.70
N SER A 30 8.93 1.15 30.34
CA SER A 30 10.00 0.87 31.32
C SER A 30 10.48 2.10 32.07
N ARG A 31 10.37 3.29 31.45
CA ARG A 31 10.69 4.58 32.09
C ARG A 31 9.52 5.18 32.88
N GLY A 32 8.39 4.48 32.99
CA GLY A 32 7.22 4.97 33.71
C GLY A 32 6.61 6.24 33.10
N ARG A 33 6.74 6.46 31.78
CA ARG A 33 6.18 7.62 31.07
C ARG A 33 4.69 7.47 30.81
N THR A 34 3.94 7.23 31.89
CA THR A 34 2.47 7.09 31.87
C THR A 34 1.79 8.37 31.38
N ASP A 35 2.39 9.53 31.62
CA ASP A 35 1.98 10.84 31.08
C ASP A 35 1.94 10.83 29.55
N VAL A 36 2.99 10.35 28.89
CA VAL A 36 3.07 10.27 27.42
C VAL A 36 2.14 9.19 26.90
N ILE A 37 2.14 8.02 27.53
CA ILE A 37 1.30 6.89 27.11
C ILE A 37 -0.18 7.29 27.14
N ASN A 38 -0.64 7.92 28.22
CA ASN A 38 -2.03 8.37 28.35
C ASN A 38 -2.38 9.46 27.34
N ALA A 39 -1.49 10.41 27.07
CA ALA A 39 -1.73 11.42 26.04
C ALA A 39 -1.88 10.79 24.65
N LEU A 40 -1.02 9.82 24.30
CA LEU A 40 -1.11 9.12 23.02
C LEU A 40 -2.33 8.19 22.91
N ARG A 41 -2.85 7.66 24.03
CA ARG A 41 -4.12 6.91 24.05
C ARG A 41 -5.33 7.78 23.67
N GLY A 42 -5.26 9.10 23.90
CA GLY A 42 -6.27 10.05 23.45
C GLY A 42 -6.24 10.30 21.94
N GLN A 43 -5.17 9.88 21.27
CA GLN A 43 -4.90 10.08 19.84
C GLN A 43 -5.11 8.78 19.05
N ASP A 44 -4.85 8.78 17.74
CA ASP A 44 -4.70 7.52 17.01
C ASP A 44 -3.27 7.00 17.13
N VAL A 45 -3.11 5.69 17.30
CA VAL A 45 -1.81 5.02 17.43
C VAL A 45 -1.60 4.10 16.22
N ALA A 46 -0.53 4.38 15.49
CA ALA A 46 -0.03 3.60 14.37
C ALA A 46 1.32 2.95 14.74
N TYR A 47 1.80 2.07 13.88
CA TYR A 47 3.01 1.26 14.08
C TYR A 47 4.12 1.68 13.11
N GLN A 48 5.38 1.66 13.56
CA GLN A 48 6.53 2.07 12.74
C GLN A 48 7.72 1.09 12.91
N SER A 49 7.44 -0.18 12.67
CA SER A 49 8.35 -1.32 12.87
C SER A 49 8.74 -1.58 14.34
N ASN A 50 9.25 -2.79 14.61
CA ASN A 50 9.60 -3.24 15.94
C ASN A 50 10.84 -2.50 16.43
N LEU A 51 11.85 -2.39 15.57
CA LEU A 51 13.15 -1.80 15.87
C LEU A 51 13.52 -0.63 14.93
N HIS A 52 12.64 -0.28 13.99
CA HIS A 52 12.83 0.83 13.06
C HIS A 52 14.08 0.66 12.17
N SER A 53 15.20 1.32 12.51
CA SER A 53 16.44 1.33 11.71
C SER A 53 17.53 0.39 12.25
N VAL A 54 17.23 -0.46 13.24
CA VAL A 54 18.20 -1.47 13.70
C VAL A 54 18.40 -2.52 12.60
N HIS A 55 19.65 -2.74 12.21
CA HIS A 55 19.99 -3.67 11.14
C HIS A 55 19.93 -5.14 11.58
N PRO A 56 19.50 -6.06 10.71
CA PRO A 56 19.04 -5.80 9.34
C PRO A 56 17.63 -5.17 9.32
N VAL A 57 17.46 -4.11 8.52
CA VAL A 57 16.14 -3.49 8.27
C VAL A 57 15.29 -4.34 7.33
N ILE A 58 14.02 -3.98 7.12
CA ILE A 58 13.04 -4.73 6.32
C ILE A 58 13.58 -5.10 4.94
N SER A 59 14.09 -4.13 4.17
CA SER A 59 14.65 -4.42 2.85
C SER A 59 15.86 -5.37 2.90
N GLU A 60 16.68 -5.30 3.96
CA GLU A 60 17.89 -6.11 4.08
C GLU A 60 17.57 -7.56 4.40
N TYR A 61 16.65 -7.82 5.35
CA TYR A 61 16.30 -9.21 5.68
C TYR A 61 15.40 -9.86 4.63
N LEU A 62 14.78 -9.08 3.75
CA LEU A 62 13.98 -9.57 2.62
C LEU A 62 14.73 -9.60 1.28
N SER A 63 15.96 -9.09 1.23
CA SER A 63 16.67 -8.80 -0.03
C SER A 63 16.80 -9.98 -1.00
N GLU A 64 16.78 -11.21 -0.49
CA GLU A 64 16.90 -12.45 -1.27
C GLU A 64 15.71 -13.41 -1.10
N LYS A 65 14.69 -13.05 -0.30
CA LYS A 65 13.61 -13.97 0.06
C LYS A 65 12.56 -14.10 -1.04
N GLY A 66 11.96 -15.28 -1.15
CA GLY A 66 10.74 -15.48 -1.93
C GLY A 66 9.51 -14.89 -1.21
N TRP A 67 8.38 -14.78 -1.92
CA TRP A 67 7.16 -14.17 -1.35
C TRP A 67 6.69 -14.80 -0.04
N ASP A 68 6.47 -16.12 -0.03
CA ASP A 68 5.89 -16.81 1.13
C ASP A 68 6.86 -16.77 2.33
N GLU A 69 8.16 -16.92 2.07
CA GLU A 69 9.21 -16.80 3.08
C GLU A 69 9.31 -15.38 3.62
N GLY A 70 9.27 -14.37 2.75
CA GLY A 70 9.39 -12.97 3.14
C GLY A 70 8.19 -12.49 3.96
N VAL A 71 6.97 -12.89 3.60
CA VAL A 71 5.76 -12.59 4.39
C VAL A 71 5.88 -13.16 5.80
N GLU A 72 6.38 -14.40 5.95
CA GLU A 72 6.55 -15.02 7.25
C GLU A 72 7.71 -14.39 8.05
N GLU A 73 8.80 -14.00 7.40
CA GLU A 73 9.90 -13.27 8.04
C GLU A 73 9.44 -11.92 8.61
N VAL A 74 8.60 -11.18 7.86
CA VAL A 74 8.00 -9.93 8.35
C VAL A 74 7.16 -10.20 9.59
N ARG A 75 6.28 -11.22 9.57
CA ARG A 75 5.46 -11.58 10.73
C ARG A 75 6.32 -11.93 11.94
N LEU A 76 7.36 -12.75 11.73
CA LEU A 76 8.27 -13.19 12.79
C LEU A 76 8.94 -11.99 13.48
N ARG A 77 9.43 -11.02 12.70
CA ARG A 77 10.19 -9.88 13.24
C ARG A 77 9.31 -8.75 13.77
N GLU A 78 8.17 -8.51 13.13
CA GLU A 78 7.31 -7.36 13.42
C GLU A 78 6.21 -7.66 14.44
N SER A 79 5.80 -8.91 14.60
CA SER A 79 4.73 -9.31 15.55
C SER A 79 4.98 -8.79 16.97
N GLN A 80 6.19 -8.94 17.50
CA GLN A 80 6.54 -8.48 18.86
C GLN A 80 6.36 -6.97 19.03
N GLY A 81 6.67 -6.18 18.00
CA GLY A 81 6.48 -4.73 18.01
C GLY A 81 5.00 -4.36 17.97
N VAL A 82 4.22 -5.03 17.11
CA VAL A 82 2.76 -4.87 17.03
C VAL A 82 2.10 -5.22 18.36
N GLU A 83 2.48 -6.34 18.99
CA GLU A 83 1.99 -6.77 20.29
C GLU A 83 2.34 -5.77 21.40
N ALA A 84 3.58 -5.27 21.42
CA ALA A 84 4.01 -4.29 22.40
C ALA A 84 3.21 -3.00 22.31
N VAL A 85 3.05 -2.44 21.11
CA VAL A 85 2.23 -1.24 20.88
C VAL A 85 0.77 -1.53 21.28
N SER A 86 0.22 -2.67 20.86
CA SER A 86 -1.16 -3.03 21.18
C SER A 86 -1.42 -3.11 22.68
N ARG A 87 -0.54 -3.79 23.42
CA ARG A 87 -0.64 -3.95 24.87
C ARG A 87 -0.46 -2.63 25.62
N ILE A 88 0.55 -1.84 25.25
CA ILE A 88 0.92 -0.62 25.98
C ILE A 88 -0.13 0.48 25.77
N PHE A 89 -0.64 0.65 24.56
CA PHE A 89 -1.64 1.67 24.27
C PHE A 89 -3.08 1.16 24.41
N GLY A 90 -3.30 -0.15 24.50
CA GLY A 90 -4.64 -0.75 24.64
C GLY A 90 -5.47 -0.67 23.35
N VAL A 91 -4.81 -0.47 22.20
CA VAL A 91 -5.46 -0.32 20.89
C VAL A 91 -4.69 -1.09 19.84
N LYS A 92 -5.38 -1.69 18.88
CA LYS A 92 -4.71 -2.23 17.69
C LYS A 92 -4.17 -1.07 16.82
N PRO A 93 -2.91 -1.13 16.36
CA PRO A 93 -2.37 -0.10 15.47
C PRO A 93 -3.22 0.08 14.21
N SER A 94 -3.52 1.33 13.86
CA SER A 94 -4.37 1.67 12.71
C SER A 94 -3.66 1.56 11.37
N ALA A 95 -2.36 1.89 11.34
CA ALA A 95 -1.51 1.86 10.16
C ALA A 95 -0.11 1.35 10.49
N PHE A 96 0.62 1.01 9.44
CA PHE A 96 2.07 0.88 9.45
C PHE A 96 2.69 1.99 8.60
N ILE A 97 3.71 2.66 9.14
CA ILE A 97 4.49 3.66 8.41
C ILE A 97 5.86 3.06 8.12
N GLN A 98 6.27 3.10 6.85
CA GLN A 98 7.57 2.59 6.43
C GLN A 98 8.72 3.29 7.18
N PRO A 99 9.59 2.57 7.90
CA PRO A 99 10.76 3.19 8.53
C PRO A 99 11.86 3.43 7.49
N GLY A 100 12.30 4.68 7.34
CA GLY A 100 13.57 5.02 6.68
C GLY A 100 13.78 4.44 5.27
N GLY A 101 12.75 4.43 4.41
CA GLY A 101 12.90 3.89 3.06
C GLY A 101 12.94 2.35 2.97
N SER A 102 12.64 1.64 4.06
CA SER A 102 12.71 0.18 4.13
C SER A 102 11.53 -0.52 3.45
N TRP A 103 11.46 -0.38 2.12
CA TRP A 103 10.41 -0.95 1.28
C TRP A 103 10.66 -2.42 0.93
N ALA A 104 9.60 -3.21 1.06
CA ALA A 104 9.44 -4.51 0.41
C ALA A 104 7.93 -4.84 0.25
N PRO A 105 7.51 -5.45 -0.86
CA PRO A 105 6.09 -5.66 -1.19
C PRO A 105 5.39 -6.70 -0.29
N GLU A 106 6.15 -7.57 0.39
CA GLU A 106 5.64 -8.53 1.38
C GLU A 106 5.09 -7.81 2.62
N THR A 107 5.66 -6.66 2.97
CA THR A 107 5.40 -5.95 4.22
C THR A 107 3.94 -5.49 4.35
N PRO A 108 3.34 -4.78 3.37
CA PRO A 108 1.91 -4.47 3.42
C PRO A 108 1.05 -5.73 3.66
N TYR A 109 1.26 -6.80 2.88
CA TYR A 109 0.46 -8.03 2.98
C TYR A 109 0.57 -8.67 4.37
N ALA A 110 1.79 -8.82 4.89
CA ALA A 110 2.06 -9.40 6.20
C ALA A 110 1.37 -8.59 7.32
N LEU A 111 1.50 -7.26 7.31
CA LEU A 111 0.89 -6.39 8.32
C LEU A 111 -0.64 -6.40 8.27
N ARG A 112 -1.23 -6.43 7.08
CA ARG A 112 -2.69 -6.62 6.93
C ARG A 112 -3.15 -7.96 7.46
N SER A 113 -2.37 -9.03 7.28
CA SER A 113 -2.73 -10.33 7.88
C SER A 113 -2.66 -10.31 9.42
N MET A 114 -1.84 -9.42 10.00
CA MET A 114 -1.85 -9.10 11.44
C MET A 114 -2.95 -8.07 11.80
N GLY A 115 -3.74 -7.65 10.80
CA GLY A 115 -4.89 -6.74 10.86
C GLY A 115 -4.55 -5.27 11.07
N ILE A 116 -3.44 -4.83 10.48
CA ILE A 116 -3.10 -3.42 10.27
C ILE A 116 -3.46 -3.08 8.81
N PRO A 117 -4.58 -2.38 8.56
CA PRO A 117 -5.15 -2.26 7.21
C PRO A 117 -4.52 -1.19 6.32
N VAL A 118 -3.79 -0.24 6.91
CA VAL A 118 -3.21 0.91 6.20
C VAL A 118 -1.68 0.82 6.17
N TYR A 119 -1.08 1.11 5.02
CA TYR A 119 0.36 1.24 4.83
C TYR A 119 0.68 2.66 4.34
N ALA A 120 1.51 3.39 5.06
CA ALA A 120 1.85 4.77 4.73
C ALA A 120 3.34 4.92 4.38
N ASP A 121 3.60 5.80 3.41
CA ASP A 121 4.87 6.05 2.72
C ASP A 121 5.28 4.92 1.75
N GLY A 122 6.50 4.97 1.20
CA GLY A 122 7.02 3.99 0.26
C GLY A 122 6.92 4.45 -1.21
N ILE A 123 6.47 3.55 -2.08
CA ILE A 123 6.40 3.75 -3.53
C ILE A 123 5.11 4.46 -4.00
N PHE A 124 4.20 4.77 -3.07
CA PHE A 124 2.85 5.23 -3.38
C PHE A 124 2.74 6.72 -3.65
N GLU A 125 1.63 7.10 -4.29
CA GLU A 125 1.19 8.48 -4.43
C GLU A 125 0.51 9.00 -3.15
N SER A 126 0.25 10.31 -3.11
CA SER A 126 -0.51 10.91 -2.01
C SER A 126 -2.01 10.57 -2.02
N GLU A 127 -2.55 10.17 -3.17
CA GLU A 127 -3.89 9.59 -3.23
C GLU A 127 -3.86 8.14 -2.75
N PRO A 128 -4.85 7.69 -1.97
CA PRO A 128 -4.90 6.30 -1.53
C PRO A 128 -5.10 5.29 -2.68
N PHE A 129 -4.37 4.19 -2.63
CA PHE A 129 -4.45 3.05 -3.54
C PHE A 129 -4.52 1.74 -2.77
N TRP A 130 -5.16 0.73 -3.32
CA TRP A 130 -5.05 -0.63 -2.79
C TRP A 130 -3.80 -1.31 -3.34
N PHE A 131 -3.01 -1.95 -2.48
CA PHE A 131 -1.89 -2.82 -2.86
C PHE A 131 -1.79 -3.99 -1.89
N CYS A 132 -1.75 -5.21 -2.41
CA CYS A 132 -1.79 -6.45 -1.62
C CYS A 132 -2.92 -6.50 -0.57
N GLY A 133 -4.03 -5.81 -0.85
CA GLY A 133 -5.20 -5.70 0.01
C GLY A 133 -5.10 -4.64 1.11
N CYS A 134 -3.98 -3.92 1.23
CA CYS A 134 -3.81 -2.78 2.12
C CYS A 134 -4.22 -1.48 1.44
N LEU A 135 -4.73 -0.54 2.22
CA LEU A 135 -4.88 0.84 1.78
C LEU A 135 -3.53 1.55 1.92
N CYS A 136 -2.96 1.98 0.81
CA CYS A 136 -1.61 2.47 0.70
C CYS A 136 -1.58 3.91 0.23
N LEU A 137 -0.75 4.75 0.85
CA LEU A 137 -0.63 6.16 0.51
C LEU A 137 0.70 6.74 0.96
N LYS A 138 1.13 7.86 0.37
CA LYS A 138 2.25 8.68 0.86
C LYS A 138 1.73 10.00 1.41
N ALA A 139 2.50 10.65 2.28
CA ALA A 139 2.17 12.00 2.72
C ALA A 139 2.11 12.98 1.53
N ALA A 140 1.11 13.85 1.53
CA ALA A 140 0.93 14.89 0.52
C ALA A 140 1.92 16.05 0.71
N MET A 141 2.28 16.30 1.97
CA MET A 141 3.31 17.29 2.33
C MET A 141 4.00 16.93 3.65
N HIS A 142 5.15 17.55 3.86
CA HIS A 142 5.94 17.47 5.08
C HIS A 142 5.89 18.81 5.81
N PHE A 143 5.75 18.78 7.14
CA PHE A 143 5.98 19.95 7.98
C PHE A 143 7.44 19.95 8.46
N PRO A 144 8.31 20.89 8.04
CA PRO A 144 9.68 20.97 8.51
C PRO A 144 9.72 21.33 10.00
N GLU A 145 10.27 20.46 10.84
CA GLU A 145 10.17 20.60 12.30
C GLU A 145 11.14 21.66 12.86
N HIS A 146 11.98 22.22 11.99
CA HIS A 146 12.83 23.38 12.26
C HIS A 146 12.18 24.70 11.83
N SER A 147 10.95 24.67 11.30
CA SER A 147 10.29 25.87 10.80
C SER A 147 10.10 26.95 11.85
N THR A 148 10.17 28.20 11.40
CA THR A 148 9.93 29.42 12.19
C THR A 148 8.67 30.13 11.71
N ARG A 149 8.34 31.28 12.31
CA ARG A 149 7.17 32.06 11.89
C ARG A 149 7.28 32.52 10.42
N GLU A 150 8.48 32.72 9.91
CA GLU A 150 8.73 33.18 8.54
C GLU A 150 8.31 32.11 7.50
N ASP A 151 8.32 30.83 7.86
CA ASP A 151 7.98 29.73 6.95
C ASP A 151 6.47 29.54 6.78
N LEU A 152 5.63 30.15 7.63
CA LEU A 152 4.19 29.89 7.63
C LEU A 152 3.50 30.26 6.33
N GLU A 153 3.93 31.34 5.67
CA GLU A 153 3.33 31.76 4.39
C GLU A 153 3.59 30.72 3.29
N VAL A 154 4.80 30.15 3.27
CA VAL A 154 5.18 29.09 2.32
C VAL A 154 4.43 27.81 2.63
N LEU A 155 4.33 27.43 3.91
CA LEU A 155 3.57 26.24 4.33
C LEU A 155 2.08 26.37 4.02
N ALA A 156 1.49 27.53 4.29
CA ALA A 156 0.10 27.84 3.99
C ALA A 156 -0.15 27.79 2.48
N SER A 157 0.72 28.43 1.68
CA SER A 157 0.62 28.42 0.22
C SER A 157 0.70 27.00 -0.35
N ARG A 158 1.58 26.15 0.20
CA ARG A 158 1.68 24.75 -0.22
C ARG A 158 0.44 23.95 0.17
N PHE A 159 -0.10 24.17 1.36
CA PHE A 159 -1.35 23.52 1.78
C PHE A 159 -2.51 23.93 0.85
N GLU A 160 -2.63 25.23 0.55
CA GLU A 160 -3.64 25.77 -0.36
C GLU A 160 -3.54 25.18 -1.77
N GLU A 161 -2.34 25.03 -2.31
CA GLU A 161 -2.14 24.38 -3.61
C GLU A 161 -2.72 22.95 -3.61
N ILE A 162 -2.41 22.17 -2.57
CA ILE A 162 -2.89 20.80 -2.43
C ILE A 162 -4.41 20.80 -2.21
N TYR A 163 -4.92 21.61 -1.29
CA TYR A 163 -6.34 21.73 -0.99
C TYR A 163 -7.16 22.08 -2.23
N ASN A 164 -6.73 23.09 -3.00
CA ASN A 164 -7.41 23.50 -4.23
C ASN A 164 -7.31 22.48 -5.38
N SER A 165 -6.36 21.54 -5.32
CA SER A 165 -6.28 20.41 -6.25
C SER A 165 -7.34 19.33 -5.97
N LYS A 166 -7.85 19.23 -4.74
CA LYS A 166 -8.81 18.20 -4.27
C LYS A 166 -10.27 18.60 -4.49
N LYS A 167 -10.62 19.13 -5.67
CA LYS A 167 -11.99 19.64 -5.96
C LYS A 167 -13.11 18.60 -5.80
N ALA A 168 -12.80 17.32 -6.01
CA ALA A 168 -13.75 16.21 -5.86
C ALA A 168 -13.71 15.57 -4.46
N GLY A 169 -13.04 16.21 -3.51
CA GLY A 169 -12.67 15.60 -2.23
C GLY A 169 -11.40 14.75 -2.34
N GLY A 170 -10.84 14.37 -1.21
CA GLY A 170 -9.65 13.55 -1.12
C GLY A 170 -8.94 13.71 0.22
N LEU A 171 -7.76 13.12 0.31
CA LEU A 171 -6.97 13.13 1.55
C LEU A 171 -5.77 14.06 1.42
N ILE A 172 -5.51 14.83 2.48
CA ILE A 172 -4.29 15.62 2.65
C ILE A 172 -3.59 15.10 3.91
N THR A 173 -2.53 14.32 3.72
CA THR A 173 -1.72 13.84 4.84
C THR A 173 -0.50 14.74 5.00
N VAL A 174 -0.35 15.31 6.20
CA VAL A 174 0.85 16.07 6.61
C VAL A 174 1.69 15.18 7.50
N VAL A 175 2.96 14.97 7.15
CA VAL A 175 3.91 14.18 7.96
C VAL A 175 4.91 15.08 8.67
N LEU A 176 5.30 14.66 9.88
CA LEU A 176 6.38 15.24 10.66
C LEU A 176 6.99 14.21 11.61
N HIS A 177 8.14 14.55 12.20
CA HIS A 177 9.00 13.72 13.02
C HIS A 177 9.22 14.39 14.37
N PRO A 178 8.60 13.89 15.46
CA PRO A 178 8.75 14.47 16.79
C PRO A 178 10.20 14.58 17.29
N CYS A 179 11.14 13.78 16.76
CA CYS A 179 12.56 13.91 17.10
C CYS A 179 13.17 15.20 16.55
N MET A 180 12.81 15.60 15.32
CA MET A 180 13.42 16.74 14.62
C MET A 180 13.03 18.09 15.21
N PHE A 181 11.92 18.18 15.95
CA PHE A 181 11.68 19.37 16.79
C PHE A 181 12.76 19.54 17.87
N LEU A 182 13.34 18.45 18.38
CA LEU A 182 14.32 18.49 19.49
C LEU A 182 15.77 18.41 19.01
N THR A 183 16.04 17.79 17.87
CA THR A 183 17.39 17.47 17.43
C THR A 183 17.75 18.18 16.13
N GLU A 184 19.03 18.49 15.95
CA GLU A 184 19.55 19.05 14.70
C GLU A 184 19.61 18.02 13.57
N ASN A 185 19.79 16.74 13.92
CA ASN A 185 19.90 15.64 12.99
C ASN A 185 18.94 14.50 13.37
N PHE A 186 18.54 13.70 12.37
CA PHE A 186 17.81 12.46 12.61
C PHE A 186 18.65 11.51 13.47
N TRP A 187 18.01 10.92 14.48
CA TRP A 187 18.65 9.91 15.32
C TRP A 187 19.11 8.69 14.52
N ASP A 188 18.38 8.35 13.45
CA ASP A 188 18.73 7.27 12.52
C ASP A 188 20.08 7.52 11.85
N ALA A 189 20.30 8.73 11.32
CA ALA A 189 21.54 9.11 10.67
C ALA A 189 22.74 9.07 11.63
N VAL A 190 22.52 9.40 12.91
CA VAL A 190 23.59 9.40 13.92
C VAL A 190 23.98 7.97 14.35
N ASN A 191 23.03 7.04 14.30
CA ASN A 191 23.19 5.71 14.93
C ASN A 191 23.30 4.55 13.95
N PHE A 192 22.74 4.68 12.74
CA PHE A 192 22.60 3.59 11.77
C PHE A 192 23.11 3.92 10.37
N ALA A 193 23.82 5.04 10.20
CA ALA A 193 24.36 5.40 8.91
C ALA A 193 25.23 4.29 8.30
N GLY A 194 25.08 4.08 7.00
CA GLY A 194 25.88 3.12 6.23
C GLY A 194 25.61 1.66 6.58
N GLY A 195 24.43 1.30 7.10
CA GLY A 195 24.08 -0.10 7.35
C GLY A 195 24.64 -0.67 8.64
N THR A 196 24.98 0.18 9.62
CA THR A 196 25.76 -0.25 10.79
C THR A 196 24.98 -0.11 12.09
N ASN A 197 24.99 -1.14 12.93
CA ASN A 197 24.49 -1.01 14.30
C ASN A 197 25.58 -0.41 15.21
N PRO A 198 25.22 0.37 16.26
CA PRO A 198 26.17 0.84 17.26
C PRO A 198 26.95 -0.34 17.90
N PRO A 199 28.30 -0.27 18.02
CA PRO A 199 29.15 -1.43 18.39
C PRO A 199 28.86 -2.06 19.76
N ASP A 200 28.33 -1.29 20.71
CA ASP A 200 28.00 -1.74 22.07
C ASP A 200 26.48 -1.74 22.33
N GLY A 201 25.68 -1.59 21.28
CA GLY A 201 24.23 -1.42 21.36
C GLY A 201 23.78 -0.10 21.99
N ARG A 202 24.70 0.83 22.30
CA ARG A 202 24.35 2.11 22.92
C ARG A 202 24.12 3.18 21.86
N LEU A 203 22.91 3.72 21.84
CA LEU A 203 22.54 4.84 20.99
C LEU A 203 23.27 6.13 21.42
N LYS A 204 23.88 6.80 20.45
CA LYS A 204 24.41 8.16 20.59
C LYS A 204 23.26 9.16 20.51
N LYS A 205 23.24 10.08 21.48
CA LYS A 205 22.27 11.18 21.53
C LYS A 205 22.63 12.20 20.44
N PRO A 206 21.71 12.52 19.49
CA PRO A 206 21.93 13.61 18.54
C PRO A 206 22.04 14.96 19.23
N LYS A 207 22.67 15.93 18.57
CA LYS A 207 22.76 17.31 19.07
C LYS A 207 21.35 17.89 19.26
N ILE A 208 21.10 18.43 20.44
CA ILE A 208 19.82 19.01 20.84
C ILE A 208 19.79 20.48 20.45
N ARG A 209 18.67 20.93 19.91
CA ARG A 209 18.43 22.33 19.55
C ARG A 209 18.27 23.20 20.80
N PRO A 210 18.62 24.50 20.73
CA PRO A 210 18.29 25.46 21.78
C PRO A 210 16.79 25.47 22.09
N GLU A 211 16.42 25.54 23.37
CA GLU A 211 15.01 25.48 23.80
C GLU A 211 14.15 26.58 23.15
N ARG A 212 14.70 27.78 22.98
CA ARG A 212 14.04 28.88 22.25
C ARG A 212 13.57 28.46 20.86
N ASP A 213 14.41 27.74 20.11
CA ASP A 213 14.13 27.35 18.73
C ASP A 213 13.10 26.22 18.70
N VAL A 214 13.15 25.31 19.67
CA VAL A 214 12.14 24.26 19.87
C VAL A 214 10.77 24.89 20.15
N GLU A 215 10.71 25.87 21.04
CA GLU A 215 9.49 26.60 21.38
C GLU A 215 8.93 27.38 20.18
N GLU A 216 9.80 27.98 19.38
CA GLU A 216 9.40 28.67 18.16
C GLU A 216 8.78 27.70 17.15
N SER A 217 9.44 26.58 16.85
CA SER A 217 8.90 25.60 15.90
C SER A 217 7.58 24.99 16.36
N LEU A 218 7.37 24.81 17.67
CA LEU A 218 6.09 24.34 18.19
C LEU A 218 4.97 25.37 18.06
N ARG A 219 5.24 26.66 18.33
CA ARG A 219 4.26 27.72 18.06
C ARG A 219 3.95 27.84 16.57
N THR A 220 4.95 27.65 15.71
CA THR A 220 4.76 27.61 14.26
C THR A 220 3.85 26.44 13.86
N PHE A 221 4.12 25.24 14.38
CA PHE A 221 3.27 24.07 14.15
C PHE A 221 1.83 24.30 14.60
N GLU A 222 1.63 24.81 15.82
CA GLU A 222 0.30 25.15 16.36
C GLU A 222 -0.44 26.15 15.46
N ARG A 223 0.24 27.21 14.99
CA ARG A 223 -0.32 28.18 14.05
C ARG A 223 -0.69 27.57 12.70
N PHE A 224 0.14 26.64 12.21
CA PHE A 224 -0.13 25.93 10.96
C PHE A 224 -1.34 25.00 11.08
N VAL A 225 -1.47 24.28 12.20
CA VAL A 225 -2.68 23.48 12.50
C VAL A 225 -3.92 24.37 12.55
N GLY A 226 -3.86 25.49 13.27
CA GLY A 226 -4.96 26.46 13.32
C GLY A 226 -5.38 26.95 11.93
N PHE A 227 -4.41 27.32 11.09
CA PHE A 227 -4.66 27.70 9.69
C PHE A 227 -5.39 26.61 8.90
N ILE A 228 -4.96 25.35 9.00
CA ILE A 228 -5.63 24.23 8.31
C ILE A 228 -7.09 24.10 8.75
N LEU A 229 -7.36 24.23 10.05
CA LEU A 229 -8.69 24.06 10.64
C LEU A 229 -9.66 25.20 10.33
N GLU A 230 -9.18 26.35 9.86
CA GLU A 230 -10.03 27.46 9.40
C GLU A 230 -10.73 27.16 8.06
N HIS A 231 -10.35 26.09 7.36
CA HIS A 231 -10.90 25.75 6.05
C HIS A 231 -12.27 25.06 6.17
N PRO A 232 -13.33 25.57 5.52
CA PRO A 232 -14.72 25.15 5.77
C PRO A 232 -15.07 23.71 5.36
N TYR A 233 -14.21 23.06 4.56
CA TYR A 233 -14.43 21.69 4.06
C TYR A 233 -13.35 20.71 4.51
N VAL A 234 -12.54 21.08 5.51
CA VAL A 234 -11.54 20.19 6.09
C VAL A 234 -12.14 19.44 7.28
N GLU A 235 -12.12 18.11 7.19
CA GLU A 235 -12.39 17.22 8.31
C GLU A 235 -11.08 16.56 8.75
N VAL A 236 -10.74 16.63 10.04
CA VAL A 236 -9.57 15.92 10.55
C VAL A 236 -9.91 14.46 10.82
N VAL A 237 -9.27 13.59 10.06
CA VAL A 237 -9.37 12.14 10.18
C VAL A 237 -8.01 11.54 10.52
N THR A 238 -8.02 10.31 11.04
CA THR A 238 -6.83 9.55 11.38
C THR A 238 -6.68 8.34 10.46
N PHE A 239 -5.54 7.64 10.53
CA PHE A 239 -5.37 6.41 9.76
C PHE A 239 -6.44 5.35 10.09
N ARG A 240 -6.97 5.38 11.32
CA ARG A 240 -8.04 4.48 11.76
C ARG A 240 -9.35 4.69 11.01
N ASP A 241 -9.59 5.89 10.51
CA ASP A 241 -10.82 6.25 9.82
C ASP A 241 -10.77 5.88 8.33
N LEU A 242 -9.55 5.77 7.75
CA LEU A 242 -9.39 5.53 6.31
C LEU A 242 -10.05 4.24 5.80
N PRO A 243 -10.00 3.09 6.49
CA PRO A 243 -10.70 1.88 6.04
C PRO A 243 -12.22 2.07 5.95
N LYS A 244 -12.81 3.01 6.69
CA LYS A 244 -14.23 3.34 6.59
C LYS A 244 -14.47 4.30 5.40
N LEU A 245 -13.63 5.31 5.25
CA LEU A 245 -13.76 6.33 4.19
C LEU A 245 -13.49 5.77 2.80
N TYR A 246 -12.51 4.89 2.67
CA TYR A 246 -12.09 4.25 1.42
C TYR A 246 -12.49 2.77 1.36
N GLY A 247 -13.28 2.32 2.33
CA GLY A 247 -13.73 0.94 2.43
C GLY A 247 -14.50 0.49 1.20
N GLU A 248 -14.67 -0.82 1.08
CA GLU A 248 -15.42 -1.41 -0.02
C GLU A 248 -16.74 -1.96 0.49
N PRO A 249 -17.80 -1.95 -0.33
CA PRO A 249 -19.05 -2.61 0.05
C PRO A 249 -18.80 -4.09 0.34
N ASP A 250 -19.47 -4.59 1.38
CA ASP A 250 -19.43 -6.00 1.73
C ASP A 250 -19.87 -6.84 0.52
N GLY A 251 -19.05 -7.83 0.16
CA GLY A 251 -19.35 -8.72 -0.95
C GLY A 251 -19.33 -8.03 -2.32
N ARG A 252 -18.31 -7.20 -2.61
CA ARG A 252 -18.06 -6.64 -3.97
C ARG A 252 -18.45 -7.62 -5.07
N THR A 253 -19.46 -7.28 -5.86
CA THR A 253 -19.94 -8.10 -6.98
C THR A 253 -20.14 -7.26 -8.22
N LEU A 254 -19.88 -7.84 -9.40
CA LEU A 254 -20.28 -7.26 -10.68
C LEU A 254 -21.50 -8.00 -11.23
N THR A 255 -22.46 -7.28 -11.79
CA THR A 255 -23.51 -7.88 -12.65
C THR A 255 -22.88 -8.46 -13.92
N LEU A 256 -23.61 -9.31 -14.64
CA LEU A 256 -23.14 -9.83 -15.94
C LEU A 256 -22.80 -8.71 -16.93
N LYS A 257 -23.63 -7.66 -17.00
CA LYS A 257 -23.36 -6.49 -17.84
C LYS A 257 -22.05 -5.80 -17.46
N GLN A 258 -21.82 -5.59 -16.17
CA GLN A 258 -20.57 -4.99 -15.68
C GLN A 258 -19.37 -5.91 -15.92
N ALA A 259 -19.54 -7.23 -15.85
CA ALA A 259 -18.47 -8.17 -16.20
C ALA A 259 -18.12 -8.12 -17.70
N PHE A 260 -19.11 -7.86 -18.57
CA PHE A 260 -18.84 -7.58 -19.98
C PHE A 260 -18.11 -6.24 -20.19
N GLU A 261 -18.46 -5.19 -19.45
CA GLU A 261 -17.73 -3.91 -19.45
C GLU A 261 -16.27 -4.11 -18.98
N LEU A 262 -16.07 -4.92 -17.93
CA LEU A 262 -14.74 -5.30 -17.45
C LEU A 262 -13.96 -6.06 -18.52
N ALA A 263 -14.57 -7.05 -19.18
CA ALA A 263 -13.93 -7.81 -20.25
C ALA A 263 -13.53 -6.91 -21.43
N GLU A 264 -14.36 -5.92 -21.77
CA GLU A 264 -14.06 -4.95 -22.83
C GLU A 264 -12.83 -4.10 -22.53
N GLU A 265 -12.66 -3.64 -21.30
CA GLU A 265 -11.47 -2.91 -20.87
C GLU A 265 -10.25 -3.85 -20.76
N ALA A 266 -10.45 -5.04 -20.19
CA ALA A 266 -9.39 -6.00 -19.91
C ALA A 266 -8.81 -6.65 -21.17
N SER A 267 -9.56 -6.73 -22.27
CA SER A 267 -9.04 -7.20 -23.56
C SER A 267 -8.06 -6.21 -24.20
N LYS A 268 -8.18 -4.92 -23.85
CA LYS A 268 -7.39 -3.82 -24.43
C LYS A 268 -6.12 -3.55 -23.61
N ARG A 269 -6.19 -3.68 -22.28
CA ARG A 269 -5.08 -3.32 -21.38
C ARG A 269 -5.01 -4.15 -20.10
N ASN A 270 -3.78 -4.34 -19.62
CA ASN A 270 -3.49 -4.89 -18.30
C ASN A 270 -3.33 -3.73 -17.29
N GLY A 271 -4.35 -3.44 -16.50
CA GLY A 271 -4.33 -2.35 -15.53
C GLY A 271 -5.46 -2.48 -14.51
N TRP A 272 -5.68 -1.46 -13.69
CA TRP A 272 -6.86 -1.46 -12.83
C TRP A 272 -8.09 -0.91 -13.56
N TYR A 273 -9.26 -1.25 -13.05
CA TYR A 273 -10.56 -0.94 -13.63
C TYR A 273 -11.50 -0.34 -12.58
N LEU A 274 -12.36 0.58 -13.01
CA LEU A 274 -13.44 1.14 -12.19
C LEU A 274 -14.76 0.87 -12.92
N ILE A 275 -15.50 -0.14 -12.47
CA ILE A 275 -16.70 -0.64 -13.15
C ILE A 275 -17.91 -0.41 -12.25
N GLY A 276 -18.82 0.48 -12.65
CA GLY A 276 -19.98 0.84 -11.84
C GLY A 276 -19.64 1.31 -10.42
N GLY A 277 -18.53 2.04 -10.26
CA GLY A 277 -18.02 2.51 -8.96
C GLY A 277 -17.22 1.46 -8.17
N ILE A 278 -17.12 0.22 -8.65
CA ILE A 278 -16.34 -0.84 -8.01
C ILE A 278 -14.93 -0.86 -8.62
N SER A 279 -13.92 -0.68 -7.76
CA SER A 279 -12.51 -0.76 -8.12
C SER A 279 -12.05 -2.21 -8.17
N VAL A 280 -11.41 -2.61 -9.27
CA VAL A 280 -10.97 -3.99 -9.55
C VAL A 280 -9.52 -3.98 -10.03
N SER A 281 -8.67 -4.81 -9.43
CA SER A 281 -7.26 -4.97 -9.84
C SER A 281 -7.13 -5.91 -11.04
N PRO A 282 -5.99 -5.92 -11.77
CA PRO A 282 -5.74 -6.92 -12.80
C PRO A 282 -5.93 -8.37 -12.34
N ALA A 283 -5.46 -8.69 -11.13
CA ALA A 283 -5.58 -10.04 -10.56
C ALA A 283 -7.04 -10.41 -10.27
N GLU A 284 -7.80 -9.47 -9.70
CA GLU A 284 -9.23 -9.65 -9.44
C GLU A 284 -10.03 -9.77 -10.75
N ALA A 285 -9.67 -8.99 -11.78
CA ALA A 285 -10.32 -9.04 -13.08
C ALA A 285 -10.10 -10.38 -13.78
N LEU A 286 -8.86 -10.87 -13.83
CA LEU A 286 -8.54 -12.19 -14.37
C LEU A 286 -9.34 -13.27 -13.64
N ARG A 287 -9.34 -13.25 -12.30
CA ARG A 287 -10.07 -14.23 -11.49
C ARG A 287 -11.57 -14.21 -11.77
N LEU A 288 -12.18 -13.02 -11.83
CA LEU A 288 -13.61 -12.85 -12.07
C LEU A 288 -14.03 -13.37 -13.45
N LEU A 289 -13.28 -13.02 -14.50
CA LEU A 289 -13.58 -13.45 -15.86
C LEU A 289 -13.39 -14.97 -16.04
N LEU A 290 -12.40 -15.56 -15.38
CA LEU A 290 -12.22 -17.02 -15.33
C LEU A 290 -13.41 -17.72 -14.67
N GLU A 291 -13.91 -17.18 -13.54
CA GLU A 291 -15.10 -17.71 -12.88
C GLU A 291 -16.34 -17.59 -13.77
N LEU A 292 -16.56 -16.43 -14.38
CA LEU A 292 -17.68 -16.22 -15.31
C LEU A 292 -17.65 -17.24 -16.47
N LEU A 293 -16.50 -17.45 -17.09
CA LEU A 293 -16.38 -18.36 -18.22
C LEU A 293 -16.55 -19.83 -17.80
N VAL A 294 -15.82 -20.27 -16.77
CA VAL A 294 -15.75 -21.69 -16.37
C VAL A 294 -17.00 -22.15 -15.61
N GLU A 295 -17.56 -21.31 -14.75
CA GLU A 295 -18.73 -21.68 -13.93
C GLU A 295 -20.06 -21.16 -14.48
N GLY A 296 -20.03 -20.14 -15.35
CA GLY A 296 -21.22 -19.61 -16.00
C GLY A 296 -21.32 -20.06 -17.47
N LEU A 297 -20.67 -19.30 -18.35
CA LEU A 297 -20.95 -19.31 -19.78
C LEU A 297 -20.70 -20.69 -20.43
N SER A 298 -19.64 -21.40 -20.04
CA SER A 298 -19.35 -22.75 -20.57
C SER A 298 -20.35 -23.82 -20.13
N LYS A 299 -21.22 -23.52 -19.17
CA LYS A 299 -22.32 -24.38 -18.71
C LYS A 299 -23.68 -23.89 -19.22
N GLY A 300 -23.71 -22.88 -20.10
CA GLY A 300 -24.94 -22.24 -20.57
C GLY A 300 -25.66 -21.44 -19.48
N MET A 301 -24.93 -20.99 -18.45
CA MET A 301 -25.48 -20.23 -17.33
C MET A 301 -25.02 -18.78 -17.36
N GLU A 302 -25.96 -17.86 -17.19
CA GLU A 302 -25.71 -16.43 -17.08
C GLU A 302 -25.94 -15.97 -15.63
N PRO A 303 -24.89 -15.88 -14.80
CA PRO A 303 -25.05 -15.51 -13.40
C PRO A 303 -25.50 -14.05 -13.27
N MET A 304 -26.46 -13.80 -12.37
CA MET A 304 -26.94 -12.45 -12.08
C MET A 304 -25.83 -11.54 -11.51
N SER A 305 -24.93 -12.11 -10.72
CA SER A 305 -23.81 -11.42 -10.09
C SER A 305 -22.61 -12.35 -9.93
N ILE A 306 -21.41 -11.81 -10.12
CA ILE A 306 -20.14 -12.52 -9.96
C ILE A 306 -19.33 -11.81 -8.86
N PRO A 307 -18.86 -12.52 -7.82
CA PRO A 307 -18.08 -11.92 -6.75
C PRO A 307 -16.68 -11.50 -7.22
N VAL A 308 -16.23 -10.32 -6.80
CA VAL A 308 -14.85 -9.86 -6.94
C VAL A 308 -14.04 -10.42 -5.77
N ARG A 309 -13.17 -11.39 -6.05
CA ARG A 309 -12.35 -12.04 -5.03
C ARG A 309 -10.94 -11.49 -5.03
N PHE A 310 -10.50 -10.97 -3.88
CA PHE A 310 -9.11 -10.56 -3.69
C PHE A 310 -8.16 -11.69 -4.09
N THR A 311 -7.23 -11.38 -4.98
CA THR A 311 -6.24 -12.31 -5.53
C THR A 311 -4.89 -11.59 -5.60
N LEU A 312 -3.82 -12.22 -5.12
CA LEU A 312 -2.48 -11.67 -5.21
C LEU A 312 -1.93 -11.73 -6.63
N GLY A 313 -0.92 -10.92 -6.93
CA GLY A 313 -0.16 -11.01 -8.18
C GLY A 313 0.73 -12.26 -8.23
N PRO A 314 1.39 -12.53 -9.36
CA PRO A 314 2.40 -13.58 -9.44
C PRO A 314 3.52 -13.40 -8.41
N THR A 315 4.06 -14.51 -7.91
CA THR A 315 5.18 -14.52 -6.93
C THR A 315 6.47 -15.06 -7.53
N SER A 316 6.48 -15.24 -8.85
CA SER A 316 7.64 -15.58 -9.68
C SER A 316 7.52 -14.83 -11.00
N LYS A 317 8.59 -14.82 -11.79
CA LYS A 317 8.66 -14.07 -13.05
C LYS A 317 7.52 -14.47 -13.98
N PRO A 318 6.59 -13.55 -14.33
CA PRO A 318 5.53 -13.85 -15.25
C PRO A 318 6.11 -14.11 -16.65
N SER A 319 5.67 -15.20 -17.27
CA SER A 319 5.98 -15.49 -18.66
C SER A 319 5.23 -14.52 -19.58
N THR A 320 5.70 -14.43 -20.81
CA THR A 320 5.02 -13.69 -21.89
C THR A 320 4.95 -14.57 -23.10
N PHE A 321 3.81 -14.56 -23.77
CA PHE A 321 3.73 -15.11 -25.09
C PHE A 321 4.23 -14.11 -26.16
N GLY A 322 5.04 -14.59 -27.11
CA GLY A 322 5.79 -13.73 -28.05
C GLY A 322 5.12 -13.49 -29.40
N SER A 323 4.07 -14.25 -29.77
CA SER A 323 3.41 -14.14 -31.09
C SER A 323 1.88 -14.20 -30.98
N ARG A 324 1.14 -14.38 -32.07
CA ARG A 324 -0.28 -14.73 -32.03
C ARG A 324 -0.43 -16.25 -31.97
N ILE A 325 -1.32 -16.75 -31.11
CA ILE A 325 -1.74 -18.16 -31.13
C ILE A 325 -3.23 -18.23 -31.42
N ARG A 326 -3.60 -19.23 -32.22
CA ARG A 326 -4.97 -19.69 -32.36
C ARG A 326 -5.22 -20.88 -31.42
N LEU A 327 -6.18 -20.74 -30.50
CA LEU A 327 -6.61 -21.78 -29.56
C LEU A 327 -8.05 -22.18 -29.84
N SER A 328 -8.34 -23.48 -29.82
CA SER A 328 -9.70 -24.01 -29.79
C SER A 328 -10.39 -23.71 -28.45
N LEU A 329 -11.72 -23.73 -28.44
CA LEU A 329 -12.50 -23.54 -27.21
C LEU A 329 -12.10 -24.53 -26.10
N LYS A 330 -11.79 -25.77 -26.47
CA LYS A 330 -11.35 -26.79 -25.51
C LYS A 330 -10.06 -26.37 -24.81
N GLU A 331 -9.05 -25.94 -25.57
CA GLU A 331 -7.78 -25.47 -25.03
C GLU A 331 -7.95 -24.23 -24.15
N ILE A 332 -8.81 -23.30 -24.57
CA ILE A 332 -9.15 -22.11 -23.78
C ILE A 332 -9.75 -22.51 -22.43
N LEU A 333 -10.73 -23.41 -22.42
CA LEU A 333 -11.38 -23.87 -21.20
C LEU A 333 -10.43 -24.65 -20.29
N ASP A 334 -9.53 -25.45 -20.86
CA ASP A 334 -8.53 -26.22 -20.10
C ASP A 334 -7.49 -25.31 -19.43
N LEU A 335 -7.02 -24.27 -20.13
CA LEU A 335 -6.20 -23.21 -19.55
C LEU A 335 -6.94 -22.47 -18.44
N CYS A 336 -8.19 -22.06 -18.69
CA CYS A 336 -8.98 -21.30 -17.73
C CYS A 336 -9.26 -22.11 -16.45
N ARG A 337 -9.58 -23.40 -16.58
CA ARG A 337 -9.75 -24.31 -15.43
C ARG A 337 -8.44 -24.47 -14.65
N SER A 338 -7.32 -24.63 -15.35
CA SER A 338 -6.00 -24.78 -14.72
C SER A 338 -5.58 -23.51 -13.96
N ALA A 339 -5.79 -22.34 -14.57
CA ALA A 339 -5.55 -21.03 -13.96
C ALA A 339 -6.39 -20.85 -12.70
N ARG A 340 -7.70 -21.13 -12.80
CA ARG A 340 -8.62 -21.03 -11.67
C ARG A 340 -8.24 -22.00 -10.55
N ALA A 341 -7.97 -23.27 -10.86
CA ALA A 341 -7.54 -24.26 -9.88
C ALA A 341 -6.24 -23.85 -9.18
N PHE A 342 -5.30 -23.22 -9.90
CA PHE A 342 -4.09 -22.65 -9.28
C PHE A 342 -4.45 -21.50 -8.32
N MET A 343 -5.25 -20.54 -8.76
CA MET A 343 -5.67 -19.40 -7.95
C MET A 343 -6.48 -19.84 -6.71
N ASP A 344 -7.31 -20.88 -6.81
CA ASP A 344 -8.05 -21.45 -5.68
C ASP A 344 -7.12 -22.02 -4.60
N ARG A 345 -6.07 -22.74 -5.03
CA ARG A 345 -5.10 -23.34 -4.10
C ARG A 345 -4.13 -22.33 -3.52
N CYS A 346 -3.69 -21.37 -4.32
CA CYS A 346 -2.54 -20.52 -3.98
C CYS A 346 -2.92 -19.06 -3.67
N GLY A 347 -4.17 -18.64 -3.91
CA GLY A 347 -4.65 -17.27 -3.65
C GLY A 347 -3.96 -16.19 -4.49
N ARG A 348 -3.27 -16.58 -5.58
CA ARG A 348 -2.44 -15.71 -6.41
C ARG A 348 -2.52 -16.08 -7.88
N VAL A 349 -2.25 -15.10 -8.75
CA VAL A 349 -2.20 -15.28 -10.19
C VAL A 349 -1.03 -16.20 -10.58
N PRO A 350 -1.21 -17.19 -11.48
CA PRO A 350 -0.10 -18.00 -11.97
C PRO A 350 0.85 -17.14 -12.81
N ALA A 351 2.15 -17.28 -12.57
CA ALA A 351 3.18 -16.62 -13.38
C ALA A 351 3.28 -17.22 -14.80
N ALA A 352 3.00 -18.52 -14.91
CA ALA A 352 3.07 -19.29 -16.14
C ALA A 352 2.12 -20.50 -16.04
N LEU A 353 1.49 -20.86 -17.14
CA LEU A 353 0.79 -22.13 -17.32
C LEU A 353 1.26 -22.79 -18.61
N GLU A 354 1.42 -24.10 -18.59
CA GLU A 354 1.81 -24.87 -19.77
C GLU A 354 0.59 -25.58 -20.37
N LEU A 355 0.44 -25.51 -21.68
CA LEU A 355 -0.50 -26.31 -22.45
C LEU A 355 0.14 -26.70 -23.78
N GLU A 356 0.18 -28.00 -24.06
CA GLU A 356 0.71 -28.56 -25.31
C GLU A 356 2.11 -28.03 -25.70
N GLY A 357 3.00 -27.88 -24.70
CA GLY A 357 4.37 -27.40 -24.88
C GLY A 357 4.50 -25.88 -25.06
N SER A 358 3.39 -25.13 -25.02
CA SER A 358 3.38 -23.67 -25.02
C SER A 358 3.18 -23.12 -23.60
N ILE A 359 3.81 -21.98 -23.30
CA ILE A 359 3.74 -21.33 -21.97
C ILE A 359 2.94 -20.02 -22.09
N TYR A 360 1.95 -19.87 -21.21
CA TYR A 360 1.03 -18.74 -21.14
C TYR A 360 1.24 -17.96 -19.86
N GLY A 361 1.50 -16.66 -19.99
CA GLY A 361 1.59 -15.73 -18.88
C GLY A 361 0.24 -15.17 -18.43
N PRO A 362 0.22 -14.43 -17.31
CA PRO A 362 -1.02 -13.87 -16.78
C PRO A 362 -1.63 -12.79 -17.69
N GLY A 363 -0.80 -12.00 -18.40
CA GLY A 363 -1.28 -11.04 -19.40
C GLY A 363 -1.96 -11.72 -20.58
N ASP A 364 -1.45 -12.88 -21.01
CA ASP A 364 -2.05 -13.69 -22.07
C ASP A 364 -3.41 -14.24 -21.64
N LEU A 365 -3.46 -14.81 -20.43
CA LEU A 365 -4.70 -15.35 -19.86
C LEU A 365 -5.78 -14.27 -19.69
N LEU A 366 -5.41 -13.08 -19.23
CA LEU A 366 -6.34 -11.96 -19.04
C LEU A 366 -7.01 -11.56 -20.36
N LYS A 367 -6.21 -11.45 -21.43
CA LYS A 367 -6.75 -11.09 -22.73
C LYS A 367 -7.56 -12.22 -23.36
N LEU A 368 -7.06 -13.45 -23.28
CA LEU A 368 -7.73 -14.63 -23.82
C LEU A 368 -9.14 -14.81 -23.20
N VAL A 369 -9.24 -14.75 -21.86
CA VAL A 369 -10.53 -14.90 -21.19
C VAL A 369 -11.45 -13.72 -21.48
N ALA A 370 -10.92 -12.50 -21.56
CA ALA A 370 -11.70 -11.30 -21.88
C ALA A 370 -12.28 -11.38 -23.30
N GLU A 371 -11.49 -11.70 -24.32
CA GLU A 371 -11.96 -11.84 -25.70
C GLU A 371 -12.95 -13.01 -25.88
N THR A 372 -12.78 -14.09 -25.11
CA THR A 372 -13.75 -15.21 -25.08
C THR A 372 -15.11 -14.77 -24.53
N VAL A 373 -15.10 -14.03 -23.42
CA VAL A 373 -16.31 -13.47 -22.80
C VAL A 373 -17.00 -12.45 -23.73
N LEU A 374 -16.23 -11.62 -24.45
CA LEU A 374 -16.77 -10.68 -25.43
C LEU A 374 -17.37 -11.38 -26.65
N SER A 375 -16.72 -12.43 -27.16
CA SER A 375 -17.26 -13.24 -28.27
C SER A 375 -18.62 -13.86 -27.91
N TYR A 376 -18.78 -14.29 -26.65
CA TYR A 376 -20.08 -14.74 -26.12
C TYR A 376 -21.11 -13.62 -26.10
N ARG A 377 -20.75 -12.43 -25.58
CA ARG A 377 -21.64 -11.25 -25.53
C ARG A 377 -22.19 -10.89 -26.92
N GLU A 378 -21.37 -10.99 -27.95
CA GLU A 378 -21.72 -10.58 -29.32
C GLU A 378 -22.60 -11.63 -30.03
N SER A 379 -22.32 -12.91 -29.84
CA SER A 379 -22.95 -13.99 -30.60
C SER A 379 -23.99 -14.82 -29.84
N GLY A 380 -24.05 -14.69 -28.51
CA GLY A 380 -24.84 -15.57 -27.63
C GLY A 380 -24.27 -16.99 -27.47
N SER A 381 -23.06 -17.24 -27.98
CA SER A 381 -22.41 -18.55 -27.93
C SER A 381 -20.90 -18.43 -27.76
N LEU A 382 -20.24 -19.44 -27.18
CA LEU A 382 -18.79 -19.44 -27.07
C LEU A 382 -18.15 -19.68 -28.46
N PRO A 383 -17.04 -18.99 -28.78
CA PRO A 383 -16.37 -19.17 -30.07
C PRO A 383 -15.76 -20.57 -30.18
N GLU A 384 -15.75 -21.16 -31.37
CA GLU A 384 -15.08 -22.46 -31.59
C GLU A 384 -13.55 -22.38 -31.40
N ALA A 385 -12.97 -21.22 -31.75
CA ALA A 385 -11.57 -20.91 -31.57
C ALA A 385 -11.35 -19.39 -31.55
N LEU A 386 -10.27 -18.95 -30.91
CA LEU A 386 -9.84 -17.55 -30.91
C LEU A 386 -8.36 -17.44 -31.28
N GLU A 387 -8.03 -16.36 -31.97
CA GLU A 387 -6.65 -15.96 -32.21
C GLU A 387 -6.35 -14.72 -31.37
N VAL A 388 -5.41 -14.84 -30.44
CA VAL A 388 -5.13 -13.80 -29.45
C VAL A 388 -3.64 -13.47 -29.45
N SER A 389 -3.32 -12.18 -29.34
CA SER A 389 -1.98 -11.71 -28.98
C SER A 389 -1.96 -11.31 -27.51
N GLY A 390 -0.90 -11.66 -26.78
CA GLY A 390 -0.76 -11.33 -25.36
C GLY A 390 -0.85 -9.84 -25.01
N LEU A 391 -1.17 -9.55 -23.75
CA LEU A 391 -0.92 -8.24 -23.13
C LEU A 391 0.46 -8.23 -22.47
N SER A 392 0.92 -7.04 -22.09
CA SER A 392 2.09 -6.91 -21.21
C SER A 392 1.94 -7.80 -19.96
N PRO A 393 2.99 -8.54 -19.56
CA PRO A 393 2.96 -9.38 -18.37
C PRO A 393 2.88 -8.54 -17.08
N LEU A 394 3.27 -7.27 -17.17
CA LEU A 394 3.23 -6.30 -16.10
C LEU A 394 2.09 -5.29 -16.35
N PRO A 395 1.29 -4.97 -15.32
CA PRO A 395 0.27 -3.93 -15.43
C PRO A 395 0.85 -2.56 -15.75
N GLU A 396 0.09 -1.74 -16.47
CA GLU A 396 0.46 -0.37 -16.91
C GLU A 396 0.95 0.54 -15.79
N VAL A 397 0.57 0.26 -14.54
CA VAL A 397 1.02 1.02 -13.36
C VAL A 397 2.54 1.03 -13.23
N VAL A 398 3.21 -0.05 -13.67
CA VAL A 398 4.65 -0.18 -13.61
C VAL A 398 5.33 0.96 -14.37
N ASP A 399 4.89 1.19 -15.61
CA ASP A 399 5.43 2.27 -16.45
C ASP A 399 4.86 3.62 -16.04
N ARG A 400 3.55 3.70 -15.77
CA ARG A 400 2.86 4.94 -15.42
C ARG A 400 3.47 5.62 -14.19
N TRP A 401 3.93 4.83 -13.22
CA TRP A 401 4.56 5.34 -12.00
C TRP A 401 6.08 5.20 -12.00
N SER A 402 6.70 4.67 -13.06
CA SER A 402 8.12 4.31 -13.05
C SER A 402 8.49 3.46 -11.82
N LEU A 403 7.68 2.43 -11.52
CA LEU A 403 7.74 1.70 -10.23
C LEU A 403 9.12 1.15 -9.92
N ALA A 404 9.84 0.62 -10.92
CA ALA A 404 11.21 0.13 -10.72
C ALA A 404 12.15 1.23 -10.19
N GLU A 405 12.07 2.44 -10.75
CA GLU A 405 12.85 3.58 -10.25
C GLU A 405 12.41 4.00 -8.86
N ARG A 406 11.09 4.02 -8.59
CA ARG A 406 10.56 4.35 -7.26
C ARG A 406 11.00 3.38 -6.18
N VAL A 407 11.07 2.08 -6.48
CA VAL A 407 11.59 1.06 -5.56
C VAL A 407 13.06 1.32 -5.26
N ARG A 408 13.88 1.47 -6.30
CA ARG A 408 15.33 1.72 -6.12
C ARG A 408 15.61 3.01 -5.36
N SER A 409 14.77 4.04 -5.51
CA SER A 409 14.94 5.30 -4.78
C SER A 409 14.62 5.20 -3.29
N GLN A 410 13.89 4.16 -2.84
CA GLN A 410 13.60 3.95 -1.41
C GLN A 410 14.88 3.73 -0.60
N TRP A 411 15.88 3.08 -1.20
CA TRP A 411 17.10 2.71 -0.50
C TRP A 411 18.20 3.79 -0.52
N ARG A 412 17.86 5.02 -0.92
CA ARG A 412 18.77 6.17 -0.90
C ARG A 412 18.90 6.81 0.49
N TRP A 413 18.13 6.36 1.47
CA TRP A 413 18.24 6.88 2.83
C TRP A 413 19.55 6.46 3.50
N VAL A 414 20.09 7.31 4.36
CA VAL A 414 21.44 7.17 4.93
C VAL A 414 21.64 5.90 5.77
N ILE A 415 20.56 5.26 6.23
CA ILE A 415 20.66 4.04 7.04
C ILE A 415 21.10 2.82 6.24
N PHE A 416 20.91 2.81 4.92
CA PHE A 416 21.27 1.64 4.12
C PHE A 416 22.79 1.49 3.99
N PRO A 417 23.30 0.26 3.86
CA PRO A 417 24.65 0.00 3.38
C PRO A 417 24.90 0.75 2.07
N GLU A 418 26.13 1.25 1.88
CA GLU A 418 26.52 1.89 0.64
C GLU A 418 26.30 0.95 -0.55
N GLY A 419 25.57 1.42 -1.56
CA GLY A 419 25.24 0.62 -2.75
C GLY A 419 24.22 -0.49 -2.52
N PHE A 420 23.43 -0.45 -1.43
CA PHE A 420 22.38 -1.43 -1.22
C PHE A 420 21.37 -1.44 -2.37
N GLU A 421 21.15 -2.64 -2.94
CA GLU A 421 20.15 -2.91 -3.96
C GLU A 421 19.53 -4.30 -3.70
N SER A 422 18.27 -4.47 -4.07
CA SER A 422 17.65 -5.79 -4.12
C SER A 422 16.83 -5.95 -5.39
N LYS A 423 17.35 -6.74 -6.33
CA LYS A 423 16.62 -7.12 -7.54
C LYS A 423 15.36 -7.92 -7.22
N ARG A 424 15.41 -8.76 -6.17
CA ARG A 424 14.27 -9.57 -5.73
C ARG A 424 13.11 -8.69 -5.28
N ILE A 425 13.36 -7.67 -4.45
CA ILE A 425 12.33 -6.74 -3.99
C ILE A 425 11.76 -5.93 -5.15
N GLU A 426 12.62 -5.46 -6.07
CA GLU A 426 12.19 -4.79 -7.29
C GLU A 426 11.24 -5.69 -8.10
N GLU A 427 11.71 -6.87 -8.50
CA GLU A 427 10.94 -7.86 -9.27
C GLU A 427 9.60 -8.20 -8.60
N MET A 428 9.63 -8.52 -7.31
CA MET A 428 8.42 -8.88 -6.56
C MET A 428 7.43 -7.71 -6.49
N THR A 429 7.91 -6.48 -6.35
CA THR A 429 7.06 -5.28 -6.35
C THR A 429 6.35 -5.14 -7.70
N LEU A 430 7.09 -5.33 -8.80
CA LEU A 430 6.52 -5.27 -10.14
C LEU A 430 5.49 -6.39 -10.36
N TRP A 431 5.73 -7.60 -9.86
CA TRP A 431 4.78 -8.71 -10.01
C TRP A 431 3.52 -8.52 -9.17
N GLN A 432 3.66 -7.98 -7.94
CA GLN A 432 2.50 -7.66 -7.10
C GLN A 432 1.75 -6.39 -7.52
N SER A 433 2.25 -5.63 -8.50
CA SER A 433 1.47 -4.55 -9.10
C SER A 433 0.15 -5.03 -9.73
N TRP A 434 0.01 -6.33 -10.00
CA TRP A 434 -1.25 -7.00 -10.34
C TRP A 434 -2.36 -6.83 -9.29
N THR A 435 -2.00 -6.45 -8.07
CA THR A 435 -2.94 -6.16 -6.98
C THR A 435 -3.31 -4.68 -6.88
N MET A 436 -2.63 -3.81 -7.63
CA MET A 436 -2.86 -2.37 -7.57
C MET A 436 -4.21 -1.99 -8.17
N ARG A 437 -4.94 -1.15 -7.45
CA ARG A 437 -6.18 -0.51 -7.92
C ARG A 437 -6.50 0.72 -7.11
N LEU A 438 -7.32 1.61 -7.67
CA LEU A 438 -7.72 2.87 -7.01
C LEU A 438 -8.47 2.59 -5.72
N ALA A 439 -8.17 3.34 -4.66
CA ALA A 439 -9.09 3.44 -3.54
C ALA A 439 -10.11 4.55 -3.85
N VAL A 440 -11.39 4.23 -3.72
CA VAL A 440 -12.48 5.17 -4.04
C VAL A 440 -12.99 5.73 -2.73
N LEU A 441 -12.94 7.05 -2.59
CA LEU A 441 -13.53 7.73 -1.45
C LEU A 441 -15.05 7.53 -1.50
N GLN A 442 -15.62 6.93 -0.45
CA GLN A 442 -17.06 6.83 -0.32
C GLN A 442 -17.62 8.20 0.02
N HIS A 443 -18.68 8.61 -0.67
CA HIS A 443 -19.44 9.79 -0.25
C HIS A 443 -20.01 9.51 1.14
N VAL A 444 -19.47 10.20 2.14
CA VAL A 444 -20.09 10.23 3.46
C VAL A 444 -21.37 11.04 3.28
N ASN A 445 -22.52 10.35 3.22
CA ASN A 445 -23.80 11.02 3.36
C ASN A 445 -23.75 11.77 4.69
N SER A 446 -23.70 13.09 4.62
CA SER A 446 -23.75 13.98 5.79
C SER A 446 -25.17 14.04 6.33
#